data_AF-A0A2V9HBV3-F1
#
_entry.id   AF-A0A2V9HBV3-F1
#
_cell.length_a   1.000
_cell.length_b   1.000
_cell.length_c   1.000
_cell.angle_alpha   90.00
_cell.angle_beta   90.00
_cell.angle_gamma   90.00
#
_symmetry.space_group_name_H-M   'P 1'
#
loop_
_entity.id
_entity.type
_entity.pdbx_description
1 polymer ?
#
loop_
_entity_poly.entity_id
_entity_poly.type
_entity_poly.pdbx_seq_one_letter_code
_entity_poly.pdbx_strand_id
1 'polypeptide(L)'
;MHPRETLLPRPQQLFEGAPLEGVGGVESHLEDNSARGDDAANGDALRHLDRVRYYELRNSLVLDPVSVRNLELLAPIFLEESTRSPGPTTLIAALDVTVTGMGARLLRSWLLRPLLDPEAIEARLAAVTHLVQQTVVRGEIRKELKGILDLERLTGRITLGL
;
A
#
# COMPACT_ATOMS: atom_id res chain seq x y z
N MET A 1 14.17 -47.73 6.78
CA MET A 1 14.98 -46.83 5.92
C MET A 1 14.10 -45.64 5.56
N HIS A 2 14.09 -44.60 6.39
CA HIS A 2 13.30 -43.38 6.14
C HIS A 2 14.16 -42.38 5.37
N PRO A 3 13.67 -41.80 4.26
CA PRO A 3 14.40 -40.76 3.56
C PRO A 3 14.41 -39.50 4.43
N ARG A 4 15.61 -38.94 4.63
CA ARG A 4 15.80 -37.64 5.25
C ARG A 4 15.23 -36.58 4.30
N GLU A 5 14.07 -36.04 4.63
CA GLU A 5 13.60 -34.80 4.02
C GLU A 5 14.57 -33.68 4.43
N THR A 6 15.41 -33.28 3.48
CA THR A 6 16.22 -32.08 3.59
C THR A 6 15.26 -30.89 3.63
N LEU A 7 14.97 -30.40 4.84
CA LEU A 7 14.21 -29.16 5.05
C LEU A 7 14.96 -28.03 4.34
N LEU A 8 14.45 -27.58 3.18
CA LEU A 8 14.87 -26.32 2.61
C LEU A 8 14.52 -25.21 3.63
N PRO A 9 15.44 -24.27 3.91
CA PRO A 9 15.17 -23.18 4.84
C PRO A 9 13.98 -22.35 4.36
N ARG A 10 13.19 -21.81 5.31
CA ARG A 10 12.09 -20.90 4.95
C ARG A 10 12.68 -19.73 4.17
N PRO A 11 12.01 -19.21 3.12
CA PRO A 11 12.54 -18.11 2.31
C PRO A 11 12.88 -16.86 3.13
N GLN A 12 12.22 -16.67 4.27
CA GLN A 12 12.53 -15.63 5.27
C GLN A 12 13.97 -15.73 5.82
N GLN A 13 14.52 -16.93 5.93
CA GLN A 13 15.88 -17.21 6.44
C GLN A 13 16.96 -17.11 5.35
N LEU A 14 16.58 -17.02 4.08
CA LEU A 14 17.52 -16.89 2.96
C LEU A 14 17.99 -15.44 2.73
N PHE A 15 17.27 -14.45 3.29
CA PHE A 15 17.52 -13.02 3.05
C PHE A 15 17.74 -12.20 4.34
N GLU A 16 17.91 -12.85 5.48
CA GLU A 16 18.34 -12.20 6.72
C GLU A 16 19.84 -11.83 6.60
N GLY A 17 20.10 -10.65 6.02
CA GLY A 17 21.45 -10.09 5.87
C GLY A 17 22.11 -10.24 4.49
N ALA A 18 21.38 -10.65 3.45
CA ALA A 18 21.94 -10.78 2.10
C ALA A 18 22.09 -9.40 1.42
N PRO A 19 23.29 -9.00 0.95
CA PRO A 19 23.45 -7.82 0.08
C PRO A 19 22.69 -8.02 -1.24
N LEU A 20 22.32 -6.90 -1.87
CA LEU A 20 21.41 -6.81 -3.03
C LEU A 20 21.86 -7.62 -4.27
N GLU A 21 23.07 -8.17 -4.27
CA GLU A 21 23.64 -8.97 -5.36
C GLU A 21 22.99 -10.37 -5.52
N GLY A 22 22.09 -10.78 -4.60
CA GLY A 22 21.52 -12.13 -4.56
C GLY A 22 20.10 -12.31 -5.10
N VAL A 23 19.46 -11.27 -5.67
CA VAL A 23 18.04 -11.32 -6.09
C VAL A 23 17.91 -11.49 -7.61
N GLY A 24 18.62 -12.45 -8.18
CA GLY A 24 18.69 -12.68 -9.65
C GLY A 24 17.39 -13.12 -10.35
N GLY A 25 16.24 -13.17 -9.65
CA GLY A 25 14.95 -13.52 -10.23
C GLY A 25 14.04 -12.33 -10.58
N VAL A 26 14.24 -11.17 -9.95
CA VAL A 26 13.55 -9.91 -10.31
C VAL A 26 14.40 -9.04 -11.24
N GLU A 27 15.72 -9.23 -11.22
CA GLU A 27 16.66 -8.59 -12.14
C GLU A 27 16.37 -9.00 -13.58
N SER A 28 16.17 -10.30 -13.87
CA SER A 28 15.89 -10.77 -15.24
C SER A 28 14.58 -10.21 -15.83
N HIS A 29 13.56 -9.95 -15.01
CA HIS A 29 12.29 -9.40 -15.47
C HIS A 29 12.32 -7.87 -15.62
N LEU A 30 13.25 -7.20 -14.93
CA LEU A 30 13.53 -5.77 -15.09
C LEU A 30 14.49 -5.54 -16.27
N GLU A 31 15.46 -6.42 -16.51
CA GLU A 31 16.35 -6.40 -17.68
C GLU A 31 15.58 -6.58 -19.00
N ASP A 32 14.61 -7.51 -19.04
CA ASP A 32 13.75 -7.71 -20.21
C ASP A 32 12.93 -6.46 -20.59
N ASN A 33 12.61 -5.60 -19.61
CA ASN A 33 11.92 -4.33 -19.84
C ASN A 33 12.88 -3.14 -20.01
N SER A 34 14.15 -3.29 -19.60
CA SER A 34 15.21 -2.28 -19.73
C SER A 34 15.85 -2.30 -21.12
N ALA A 35 15.88 -3.44 -21.80
CA ALA A 35 16.42 -3.59 -23.16
C ALA A 35 15.66 -2.82 -24.26
N ARG A 36 14.62 -2.04 -23.89
CA ARG A 36 13.87 -1.17 -24.81
C ARG A 36 14.09 0.34 -24.59
N GLY A 37 14.95 0.77 -23.66
CA GLY A 37 15.21 2.20 -23.46
C GLY A 37 16.53 2.53 -22.77
N ASP A 38 17.50 2.99 -23.56
CA ASP A 38 18.70 3.80 -23.25
C ASP A 38 19.32 3.70 -21.84
N ASP A 39 20.35 2.86 -21.74
CA ASP A 39 21.07 2.36 -20.55
C ASP A 39 21.99 3.34 -19.79
N ALA A 40 21.76 4.65 -19.76
CA ALA A 40 22.66 5.58 -19.04
C ALA A 40 22.00 6.52 -18.02
N ALA A 41 20.67 6.65 -18.01
CA ALA A 41 19.97 7.63 -17.16
C ALA A 41 19.28 7.03 -15.92
N ASN A 42 19.18 5.69 -15.81
CA ASN A 42 18.22 5.05 -14.90
C ASN A 42 18.79 4.63 -13.53
N GLY A 43 20.11 4.53 -13.36
CA GLY A 43 20.70 4.15 -12.07
C GLY A 43 20.45 5.20 -10.96
N ASP A 44 20.34 6.47 -11.33
CA ASP A 44 20.07 7.57 -10.41
C ASP A 44 18.57 7.65 -10.04
N ALA A 45 17.70 7.31 -11.00
CA ALA A 45 16.24 7.33 -10.82
C ALA A 45 15.74 6.33 -9.76
N LEU A 46 16.49 5.25 -9.48
CA LEU A 46 16.10 4.20 -8.55
C LEU A 46 16.55 4.46 -7.10
N ARG A 47 17.25 5.57 -6.81
CA ARG A 47 17.75 5.90 -5.46
C ARG A 47 16.67 6.15 -4.40
N HIS A 48 15.41 6.37 -4.79
CA HIS A 48 14.28 6.53 -3.86
C HIS A 48 13.65 5.20 -3.43
N LEU A 49 14.10 4.08 -4.00
CA LEU A 49 13.67 2.76 -3.57
C LEU A 49 14.35 2.41 -2.25
N ASP A 50 13.76 2.87 -1.15
CA ASP A 50 14.29 2.73 0.21
C ASP A 50 14.49 1.25 0.62
N ARG A 51 13.58 0.35 0.20
CA ARG A 51 13.72 -1.09 0.44
C ARG A 51 12.72 -1.93 -0.34
N VAL A 52 13.20 -2.98 -1.00
CA VAL A 52 12.34 -4.07 -1.47
C VAL A 52 11.96 -4.91 -0.27
N ARG A 53 10.69 -4.88 0.13
CA ARG A 53 10.16 -5.75 1.20
C ARG A 53 9.51 -6.98 0.57
N TYR A 54 9.94 -8.16 1.00
CA TYR A 54 9.17 -9.38 0.78
C TYR A 54 7.83 -9.22 1.51
N TYR A 55 6.74 -9.19 0.76
CA TYR A 55 5.40 -9.03 1.31
C TYR A 55 4.65 -10.34 1.17
N GLU A 56 4.47 -11.03 2.29
CA GLU A 56 3.76 -12.30 2.33
C GLU A 56 2.25 -12.02 2.20
N LEU A 57 1.64 -12.50 1.11
CA LEU A 57 0.21 -12.32 0.81
C LEU A 57 -0.72 -12.93 1.88
N ARG A 58 -0.18 -13.71 2.83
CA ARG A 58 -0.91 -14.44 3.88
C ARG A 58 -1.37 -13.58 5.06
N ASN A 59 -1.00 -12.30 5.14
CA ASN A 59 -1.31 -11.44 6.30
C ASN A 59 -2.49 -10.47 6.08
N SER A 60 -3.17 -10.59 4.94
CA SER A 60 -4.36 -9.79 4.61
C SER A 60 -5.41 -10.62 3.90
N LEU A 61 -6.68 -10.24 4.03
CA LEU A 61 -7.77 -10.86 3.28
C LEU A 61 -7.49 -10.72 1.78
N VAL A 62 -7.45 -11.84 1.07
CA VAL A 62 -7.32 -11.83 -0.38
C VAL A 62 -8.66 -11.42 -0.98
N LEU A 63 -8.70 -10.23 -1.56
CA LEU A 63 -9.84 -9.74 -2.32
C LEU A 63 -9.53 -9.92 -3.80
N ASP A 64 -10.31 -10.77 -4.47
CA ASP A 64 -10.18 -10.93 -5.91
C ASP A 64 -10.72 -9.68 -6.65
N PRO A 65 -10.27 -9.41 -7.89
CA PRO A 65 -10.69 -8.23 -8.63
C PRO A 65 -12.21 -8.15 -8.87
N VAL A 66 -12.90 -9.28 -8.97
CA VAL A 66 -14.36 -9.32 -9.13
C VAL A 66 -15.04 -8.88 -7.85
N SER A 67 -14.58 -9.34 -6.68
CA SER A 67 -15.08 -8.86 -5.38
C SER A 67 -14.83 -7.37 -5.17
N VAL A 68 -13.62 -6.86 -5.48
CA VAL A 68 -13.30 -5.43 -5.37
C VAL A 68 -14.24 -4.57 -6.22
N ARG A 69 -14.53 -5.04 -7.44
CA ARG A 69 -15.45 -4.37 -8.37
C ARG A 69 -16.91 -4.49 -7.93
N ASN A 70 -17.38 -5.69 -7.59
CA ASN A 70 -18.77 -5.96 -7.24
C ASN A 70 -19.20 -5.26 -5.95
N LEU A 71 -18.26 -5.06 -5.03
CA LEU A 71 -18.47 -4.30 -3.79
C LEU A 71 -18.25 -2.80 -3.97
N GLU A 72 -17.95 -2.33 -5.19
CA GLU A 72 -17.71 -0.91 -5.51
C GLU A 72 -16.74 -0.25 -4.52
N LEU A 73 -15.66 -0.97 -4.15
CA LEU A 73 -14.78 -0.51 -3.07
C LEU A 73 -14.11 0.83 -3.43
N LEU A 74 -13.73 0.98 -4.69
CA LEU A 74 -12.93 2.11 -5.18
C LEU A 74 -13.56 2.89 -6.35
N ALA A 75 -14.42 2.25 -7.12
CA ALA A 75 -15.02 2.81 -8.32
C ALA A 75 -16.43 2.23 -8.50
N PRO A 76 -17.40 3.02 -9.00
CA PRO A 76 -18.73 2.52 -9.29
C PRO A 76 -18.68 1.57 -10.48
N ILE A 77 -19.58 0.58 -10.50
CA ILE A 77 -19.77 -0.34 -11.64
C ILE A 77 -20.49 0.40 -12.78
N PHE A 78 -21.46 1.26 -12.44
CA PHE A 78 -22.26 2.02 -13.40
C PHE A 78 -22.07 3.52 -13.20
N LEU A 79 -21.26 4.13 -14.07
CA LEU A 79 -20.96 5.56 -14.03
C LEU A 79 -22.22 6.42 -14.21
N GLU A 80 -23.18 6.01 -15.02
CA GLU A 80 -24.40 6.77 -15.27
C GLU A 80 -25.30 6.87 -14.02
N GLU A 81 -25.41 5.79 -13.25
CA GLU A 81 -26.22 5.76 -12.02
C GLU A 81 -25.58 6.64 -10.92
N SER A 82 -24.24 6.73 -10.92
CA SER A 82 -23.51 7.59 -9.98
C SER A 82 -23.79 9.09 -10.16
N THR A 83 -24.29 9.50 -11.33
CA THR A 83 -24.68 10.89 -11.59
C THR A 83 -26.14 11.18 -11.25
N ARG A 84 -26.96 10.13 -11.06
CA ARG A 84 -28.40 10.22 -10.75
C ARG A 84 -28.70 10.08 -9.26
N SER A 85 -27.88 9.35 -8.52
CA SER A 85 -28.07 9.14 -7.09
C SER A 85 -27.36 10.23 -6.26
N PRO A 86 -28.07 10.99 -5.41
CA PRO A 86 -27.45 11.96 -4.52
C PRO A 86 -26.77 11.22 -3.36
N GLY A 87 -25.45 10.96 -3.46
CA GLY A 87 -24.67 10.37 -2.38
C GLY A 87 -23.39 9.67 -2.83
N PRO A 88 -22.58 9.17 -1.89
CA PRO A 88 -21.40 8.37 -2.22
C PRO A 88 -21.83 7.03 -2.84
N THR A 89 -21.29 6.70 -4.00
CA THR A 89 -21.58 5.46 -4.74
C THR A 89 -20.54 4.36 -4.56
N THR A 90 -19.50 4.62 -3.76
CA THR A 90 -18.43 3.66 -3.49
C THR A 90 -18.08 3.69 -2.02
N LEU A 91 -17.51 2.59 -1.51
CA LEU A 91 -17.11 2.53 -0.10
C LEU A 91 -16.05 3.59 0.22
N ILE A 92 -15.06 3.78 -0.66
CA ILE A 92 -14.04 4.82 -0.47
C ILE A 92 -14.66 6.22 -0.44
N ALA A 93 -15.63 6.53 -1.31
CA ALA A 93 -16.28 7.84 -1.31
C ALA A 93 -17.10 8.09 -0.03
N ALA A 94 -17.63 7.05 0.58
CA ALA A 94 -18.36 7.15 1.84
C ALA A 94 -17.43 7.33 3.06
N LEU A 95 -16.22 6.78 3.02
CA LEU A 95 -15.31 6.74 4.16
C LEU A 95 -14.20 7.80 4.12
N ASP A 96 -13.77 8.22 2.94
CA ASP A 96 -12.59 9.09 2.80
C ASP A 96 -12.91 10.54 3.15
N VAL A 97 -12.66 10.86 4.42
CA VAL A 97 -12.64 12.23 4.97
C VAL A 97 -11.23 12.63 5.40
N THR A 98 -10.20 12.01 4.82
CA THR A 98 -8.80 12.31 5.13
C THR A 98 -8.44 13.73 4.69
N VAL A 99 -7.43 14.33 5.33
CA VAL A 99 -7.02 15.72 5.04
C VAL A 99 -5.67 15.82 4.32
N THR A 100 -5.05 14.67 4.02
CA THR A 100 -3.76 14.59 3.34
C THR A 100 -3.81 13.53 2.23
N GLY A 101 -3.06 13.74 1.15
CA GLY A 101 -2.95 12.76 0.06
C GLY A 101 -2.37 11.42 0.51
N MET A 102 -1.41 11.44 1.44
CA MET A 102 -0.87 10.21 2.03
C MET A 102 -1.91 9.45 2.86
N GLY A 103 -2.79 10.16 3.59
CA GLY A 103 -3.88 9.56 4.34
C GLY A 103 -4.91 8.87 3.43
N ALA A 104 -5.31 9.55 2.34
CA ALA A 104 -6.22 8.98 1.35
C ALA A 104 -5.65 7.69 0.72
N ARG A 105 -4.36 7.69 0.37
CA ARG A 105 -3.67 6.49 -0.16
C ARG A 105 -3.59 5.37 0.87
N LEU A 106 -3.28 5.69 2.12
CA LEU A 106 -3.24 4.71 3.20
C LEU A 106 -4.61 4.06 3.40
N LEU A 107 -5.69 4.85 3.47
CA LEU A 107 -7.05 4.35 3.57
C LEU A 107 -7.41 3.44 2.39
N ARG A 108 -7.07 3.86 1.16
CA ARG A 108 -7.26 3.06 -0.05
C ARG A 108 -6.53 1.71 0.04
N SER A 109 -5.30 1.71 0.55
CA SER A 109 -4.52 0.49 0.74
C SER A 109 -5.15 -0.45 1.76
N TRP A 110 -5.72 0.09 2.85
CA TRP A 110 -6.38 -0.71 3.89
C TRP A 110 -7.66 -1.35 3.39
N LEU A 111 -8.45 -0.63 2.57
CA LEU A 111 -9.66 -1.20 1.96
C LEU A 111 -9.35 -2.38 1.03
N LEU A 112 -8.27 -2.29 0.26
CA LEU A 112 -7.84 -3.36 -0.65
C LEU A 112 -7.12 -4.51 0.05
N ARG A 113 -6.63 -4.28 1.27
CA ARG A 113 -5.87 -5.28 2.05
C ARG A 113 -6.34 -5.28 3.50
N PRO A 114 -7.56 -5.80 3.76
CA PRO A 114 -8.06 -5.91 5.13
C PRO A 114 -7.13 -6.79 5.96
N LEU A 115 -6.93 -6.42 7.23
CA LEU A 115 -6.12 -7.21 8.16
C LEU A 115 -6.81 -8.54 8.48
N LEU A 116 -6.01 -9.58 8.72
CA LEU A 116 -6.48 -10.86 9.27
C LEU A 116 -6.14 -11.03 10.75
N ASP A 117 -5.16 -10.27 11.24
CA ASP A 117 -4.69 -10.32 12.63
C ASP A 117 -5.68 -9.58 13.56
N PRO A 118 -6.34 -10.29 14.50
CA PRO A 118 -7.26 -9.68 15.44
C PRO A 118 -6.60 -8.60 16.31
N GLU A 119 -5.36 -8.79 16.74
CA GLU A 119 -4.68 -7.81 17.62
C GLU A 119 -4.45 -6.49 16.88
N ALA A 120 -4.00 -6.55 15.62
CA ALA A 120 -3.84 -5.36 14.79
C ALA A 120 -5.18 -4.68 14.44
N ILE A 121 -6.27 -5.44 14.28
CA ILE A 121 -7.61 -4.89 14.08
C ILE A 121 -8.06 -4.14 15.34
N GLU A 122 -7.95 -4.76 16.51
CA GLU A 122 -8.34 -4.15 17.79
C GLU A 122 -7.50 -2.90 18.09
N ALA A 123 -6.19 -2.92 17.80
CA ALA A 123 -5.34 -1.74 17.94
C ALA A 123 -5.83 -0.55 17.08
N ARG A 124 -6.27 -0.81 15.84
CA ARG A 124 -6.86 0.24 14.98
C ARG A 124 -8.19 0.73 15.53
N LEU A 125 -9.06 -0.18 15.96
CA LEU A 125 -10.37 0.17 16.54
C LEU A 125 -10.22 0.97 17.84
N ALA A 126 -9.26 0.63 18.68
CA ALA A 126 -8.92 1.38 19.89
C ALA A 126 -8.46 2.81 19.56
N ALA A 127 -7.56 2.97 18.57
CA ALA A 127 -7.11 4.29 18.11
C ALA A 127 -8.26 5.14 17.55
N VAL A 128 -9.16 4.53 16.75
CA VAL A 128 -10.37 5.19 16.25
C VAL A 128 -11.26 5.61 17.42
N THR A 129 -11.53 4.70 18.35
CA THR A 129 -12.40 4.95 19.51
C THR A 129 -11.88 6.11 20.35
N HIS A 130 -10.56 6.13 20.61
CA HIS A 130 -9.91 7.22 21.32
C HIS A 130 -10.11 8.58 20.63
N LEU A 131 -9.86 8.65 19.31
CA LEU A 131 -10.03 9.90 18.55
C LEU A 131 -11.50 10.30 18.32
N VAL A 132 -12.43 9.34 18.33
CA VAL A 132 -13.88 9.61 18.29
C VAL A 132 -14.30 10.34 19.57
N GLN A 133 -13.83 9.87 20.73
CA GLN A 133 -14.13 10.46 22.04
C GLN A 133 -13.46 11.84 22.23
N GLN A 134 -12.28 12.07 21.63
CA GLN A 134 -11.52 13.30 21.76
C GLN A 134 -11.76 14.28 20.60
N THR A 135 -12.99 14.80 20.46
CA THR A 135 -13.40 15.60 19.29
C THR A 135 -12.59 16.89 19.08
N VAL A 136 -12.24 17.62 20.15
CA VAL A 136 -11.42 18.84 20.06
C VAL A 136 -10.02 18.52 19.56
N VAL A 137 -9.34 17.56 20.20
CA VAL A 137 -8.00 17.09 19.80
C VAL A 137 -8.00 16.58 18.37
N ARG A 138 -9.01 15.81 17.96
CA ARG A 138 -9.17 15.35 16.57
C ARG A 138 -9.26 16.53 15.59
N GLY A 139 -9.97 17.60 15.96
CA GLY A 139 -10.07 18.82 15.17
C GLY A 139 -8.72 19.53 15.01
N GLU A 140 -7.96 19.65 16.10
CA GLU A 140 -6.62 20.24 16.11
C GLU A 140 -5.64 19.43 15.25
N ILE A 141 -5.58 18.11 15.45
CA ILE A 141 -4.74 17.22 14.63
C ILE A 141 -5.09 17.39 13.15
N ARG A 142 -6.37 17.39 12.79
CA ARG A 142 -6.80 17.59 11.40
C ARG A 142 -6.39 18.95 10.86
N LYS A 143 -6.40 20.00 11.68
CA LYS A 143 -5.95 21.34 11.29
C LYS A 143 -4.45 21.36 10.99
N GLU A 144 -3.64 20.78 11.87
CA GLU A 144 -2.18 20.71 11.68
C GLU A 144 -1.82 19.85 10.45
N LEU A 145 -2.49 18.71 10.27
CA LEU A 145 -2.24 17.82 9.13
C LEU A 145 -2.60 18.45 7.77
N LYS A 146 -3.57 19.37 7.69
CA LYS A 146 -3.94 20.04 6.43
C LYS A 146 -2.78 20.84 5.82
N GLY A 147 -1.86 21.33 6.63
CA GLY A 147 -0.68 22.09 6.15
C GLY A 147 0.44 21.21 5.60
N ILE A 148 0.36 19.89 5.82
CA ILE A 148 1.40 18.96 5.41
C ILE A 148 1.20 18.64 3.92
N LEU A 149 2.15 19.09 3.10
CA LEU A 149 2.22 18.67 1.70
C LEU A 149 2.43 17.16 1.61
N ASP A 150 2.13 16.61 0.44
CA ASP A 150 2.34 15.20 0.14
C ASP A 150 3.84 14.84 0.16
N LEU A 151 4.37 14.56 1.35
CA LEU A 151 5.80 14.32 1.58
C LEU A 151 6.31 13.11 0.80
N GLU A 152 5.52 12.04 0.69
CA GLU A 152 5.87 10.88 -0.15
C GLU A 152 6.13 11.29 -1.60
N ARG A 153 5.26 12.13 -2.18
CA ARG A 153 5.45 12.61 -3.56
C ARG A 153 6.56 13.65 -3.66
N LEU A 154 6.73 14.50 -2.65
CA LEU A 154 7.79 15.49 -2.64
C LEU A 154 9.16 14.81 -2.62
N THR A 155 9.35 13.80 -1.77
CA THR A 155 10.58 13.00 -1.73
C THR A 155 10.78 12.27 -3.06
N GLY A 156 9.75 11.61 -3.60
CA GLY A 156 9.88 10.95 -4.91
C GLY A 156 10.27 11.90 -6.04
N ARG A 157 9.72 13.12 -6.06
CA ARG A 157 10.07 14.15 -7.05
C ARG A 157 11.50 14.67 -6.88
N ILE A 158 11.90 14.99 -5.65
CA ILE A 158 13.26 15.48 -5.36
C ILE A 158 14.29 14.43 -5.77
N THR A 159 14.04 13.15 -5.48
CA THR A 159 14.97 12.07 -5.82
C THR A 159 14.98 11.72 -7.31
N LEU A 160 13.88 11.97 -8.03
CA LEU A 160 13.80 11.82 -9.49
C LEU A 160 14.26 13.07 -10.27
N GLY A 161 14.64 14.15 -9.57
CA GLY A 161 15.08 15.40 -10.20
C GLY A 161 13.98 16.18 -10.92
N LEU A 162 12.71 16.04 -10.51
CA LEU A 162 11.51 16.67 -11.13
C LEU A 162 10.87 17.80 -10.30
#